data_AF-C0ZKP3-F1
#
_entry.id   AF-C0ZKP3-F1
#
_cell.length_a   1.000
_cell.length_b   1.000
_cell.length_c   1.000
_cell.angle_alpha   90.00
_cell.angle_beta   90.00
_cell.angle_gamma   90.00
#
_symmetry.space_group_name_H-M   'P 1'
#
loop_
_entity.id
_entity.type
_entity.pdbx_description
1 polymer ?
#
loop_
_entity_poly.entity_id
_entity_poly.type
_entity_poly.pdbx_seq_one_letter_code
_entity_poly.pdbx_strand_id
1 'polypeptide(L)'
;MISFLSGKIRLSYIPAWDEAPLEVWQEVIQKYPDMSFWVAQNKSVPVEILSILASDPEFFVRQRIAYNKKATFKALQILSHDNNDELRTHALKRISEDRYR
;
A
#
# COMPACT_ATOMS: atom_id res chain seq x y z
N MET A 1 7.01 15.28 -10.83
CA MET A 1 6.81 15.98 -9.54
C MET A 1 5.30 16.15 -9.40
N ILE A 2 4.64 15.28 -8.65
CA ILE A 2 3.18 15.34 -8.51
C ILE A 2 2.88 16.34 -7.39
N SER A 3 2.40 17.52 -7.77
CA SER A 3 2.00 18.58 -6.86
C SER A 3 0.56 18.37 -6.43
N PHE A 4 0.30 18.13 -5.14
CA PHE A 4 -1.04 18.14 -4.57
C PHE A 4 -1.21 19.39 -3.71
N LEU A 5 -2.06 20.31 -4.16
CA LEU A 5 -2.61 21.39 -3.36
C LEU A 5 -4.08 21.08 -3.07
N SER A 6 -4.43 20.92 -1.79
CA SER A 6 -5.59 21.61 -1.19
C SER A 6 -5.74 21.25 0.29
N GLY A 7 -5.58 22.26 1.15
CA GLY A 7 -6.42 22.42 2.34
C GLY A 7 -5.97 21.77 3.64
N LYS A 8 -5.22 22.54 4.44
CA LYS A 8 -5.11 22.46 5.91
C LYS A 8 -4.41 21.25 6.55
N ILE A 9 -3.24 20.90 6.01
CA ILE A 9 -2.12 20.47 6.86
C ILE A 9 -0.98 21.45 6.55
N ARG A 10 -0.35 22.02 7.57
CA ARG A 10 0.77 22.96 7.41
C ARG A 10 2.00 22.20 6.93
N LEU A 11 2.02 21.84 5.65
CA LEU A 11 3.14 21.21 4.91
C LEU A 11 4.23 22.23 4.54
N SER A 12 4.42 23.30 5.34
CA SER A 12 5.22 24.44 4.90
C SER A 12 6.71 24.15 4.78
N TYR A 13 7.19 22.96 5.14
CA TYR A 13 8.59 22.58 4.92
C TYR A 13 8.82 21.07 5.05
N ILE A 14 8.21 20.27 4.18
CA ILE A 14 8.70 18.89 3.97
C ILE A 14 9.50 18.94 2.66
N PRO A 15 10.84 18.86 2.70
CA PRO A 15 11.65 18.73 1.49
C PRO A 15 11.08 17.59 0.64
N ALA A 16 11.16 17.69 -0.69
CA ALA A 16 10.68 16.64 -1.61
C ALA A 16 11.34 15.25 -1.41
N TRP A 17 12.31 15.16 -0.49
CA TRP A 17 13.11 14.00 -0.14
C TRP A 17 12.69 13.34 1.19
N ASP A 18 11.87 14.02 2.01
CA ASP A 18 11.36 13.45 3.26
C ASP A 18 10.07 12.66 3.01
N GLU A 19 9.99 11.47 3.62
CA GLU A 19 8.82 10.61 3.53
C GLU A 19 7.57 11.35 4.04
N ALA A 20 6.52 11.38 3.22
CA ALA A 20 5.28 12.03 3.63
C ALA A 20 4.70 11.34 4.88
N PRO A 21 4.14 12.09 5.85
CA PRO A 21 3.52 11.53 7.03
C PRO A 21 2.43 10.50 6.69
N LEU A 22 2.21 9.54 7.58
CA LEU A 22 1.24 8.46 7.38
C LEU A 22 -0.16 9.01 7.04
N GLU A 23 -0.55 10.11 7.69
CA GLU A 23 -1.84 10.77 7.52
C GLU A 23 -2.05 11.27 6.09
N VAL A 24 -0.99 11.76 5.44
CA VAL A 24 -1.06 12.24 4.05
C VAL A 24 -1.36 11.08 3.11
N TRP A 25 -0.72 9.92 3.31
CA TRP A 25 -0.99 8.74 2.51
C TRP A 25 -2.41 8.22 2.70
N GLN A 26 -2.90 8.20 3.94
CA GLN A 26 -4.27 7.83 4.26
C GLN A 26 -5.28 8.77 3.60
N GLU A 27 -5.04 10.07 3.68
CA GLU A 27 -5.89 11.07 3.03
C GLU A 27 -5.95 10.87 1.52
N VAL A 28 -4.81 10.60 0.87
CA VAL A 28 -4.74 10.39 -0.58
C VAL A 28 -5.59 9.19 -1.01
N ILE A 29 -5.42 8.02 -0.39
CA ILE A 29 -6.16 6.81 -0.78
C ILE A 29 -7.66 6.90 -0.43
N GLN A 30 -8.02 7.71 0.57
CA GLN A 30 -9.42 7.93 0.94
C GLN A 30 -10.12 8.94 0.03
N LYS A 31 -9.46 10.07 -0.29
CA LYS A 31 -10.04 11.12 -1.14
C LYS A 31 -9.93 10.82 -2.64
N TYR A 32 -8.91 10.08 -3.03
CA TYR A 32 -8.62 9.76 -4.43
C TYR A 32 -8.38 8.25 -4.58
N PRO A 33 -9.42 7.40 -4.51
CA PRO A 33 -9.28 5.94 -4.63
C PRO A 33 -8.57 5.50 -5.92
N ASP A 34 -8.76 6.24 -7.02
CA ASP A 34 -8.08 5.99 -8.31
C ASP A 34 -6.55 6.10 -8.22
N MET A 35 -6.02 6.75 -7.18
CA MET A 35 -4.58 6.87 -6.94
C MET A 35 -3.99 5.66 -6.20
N SER A 36 -4.81 4.75 -5.65
CA SER A 36 -4.33 3.57 -4.90
C SER A 36 -3.28 2.76 -5.66
N PHE A 37 -3.43 2.61 -6.98
CA PHE A 37 -2.46 1.90 -7.82
C PHE A 37 -1.09 2.60 -7.86
N TRP A 38 -1.07 3.93 -7.92
CA TRP A 38 0.17 4.70 -7.89
C TRP A 38 0.80 4.73 -6.51
N VAL A 39 -0.03 4.81 -5.46
CA VAL A 39 0.42 4.71 -4.06
C VAL A 39 1.07 3.35 -3.79
N ALA A 40 0.46 2.25 -4.24
CA ALA A 40 1.01 0.90 -4.08
C ALA A 40 2.37 0.68 -4.79
N GLN A 41 2.65 1.46 -5.85
CA GLN A 41 3.93 1.42 -6.57
C GLN A 41 5.01 2.30 -5.93
N ASN A 42 4.65 3.21 -5.04
CA ASN A 42 5.60 4.13 -4.46
C ASN A 42 6.53 3.40 -3.46
N LYS A 43 7.85 3.52 -3.65
CA LYS A 43 8.83 2.85 -2.79
C LYS A 43 8.91 3.41 -1.37
N SER A 44 8.49 4.66 -1.19
CA SER A 44 8.45 5.36 0.10
C SER A 44 7.09 5.21 0.80
N VAL A 45 6.18 4.42 0.25
CA VAL A 45 4.88 4.19 0.90
C VAL A 45 5.09 3.43 2.22
N PRO A 46 4.49 3.89 3.34
CA PRO A 46 4.57 3.21 4.61
C PRO A 46 3.96 1.79 4.55
N VAL A 47 4.47 0.88 5.37
CA VAL A 47 4.00 -0.51 5.43
C VAL A 47 2.56 -0.63 5.95
N GLU A 48 2.13 0.34 6.76
CA GLU A 48 0.76 0.51 7.24
C GLU A 48 -0.20 0.72 6.07
N ILE A 49 0.19 1.54 5.09
CA ILE A 49 -0.60 1.81 3.89
C ILE A 49 -0.65 0.59 2.98
N LEU A 50 0.47 -0.14 2.82
CA LEU A 50 0.46 -1.42 2.10
C LEU A 50 -0.55 -2.41 2.70
N SER A 51 -0.70 -2.41 4.03
CA SER A 51 -1.65 -3.27 4.73
C SER A 51 -3.10 -2.86 4.49
N ILE A 52 -3.37 -1.56 4.31
CA ILE A 52 -4.70 -1.06 3.93
C ILE A 52 -5.02 -1.44 2.48
N LEU A 53 -4.08 -1.20 1.56
CA LEU A 53 -4.24 -1.47 0.13
C LEU A 53 -4.31 -2.97 -0.21
N ALA A 54 -3.94 -3.86 0.73
CA ALA A 54 -4.14 -5.30 0.58
C ALA A 54 -5.62 -5.69 0.44
N SER A 55 -6.54 -4.86 0.95
CA SER A 55 -7.99 -5.03 0.84
C SER A 55 -8.62 -4.14 -0.25
N ASP A 56 -7.82 -3.49 -1.08
CA ASP A 56 -8.32 -2.55 -2.10
C ASP A 56 -9.26 -3.29 -3.09
N PRO A 57 -10.41 -2.69 -3.48
CA PRO A 57 -11.33 -3.36 -4.40
C PRO A 57 -10.72 -3.66 -5.76
N GLU A 58 -9.73 -2.88 -6.21
CA GLU A 58 -9.09 -3.05 -7.50
C GLU A 58 -8.05 -4.18 -7.47
N PHE A 59 -8.22 -5.16 -8.35
CA PHE A 59 -7.34 -6.32 -8.46
C PHE A 59 -5.88 -5.92 -8.68
N PHE A 60 -5.63 -4.94 -9.56
CA PHE A 60 -4.26 -4.52 -9.85
C PHE A 60 -3.57 -3.88 -8.64
N VAL A 61 -4.31 -3.24 -7.74
CA VAL A 61 -3.75 -2.71 -6.48
C VAL A 61 -3.33 -3.86 -5.57
N ARG A 62 -4.24 -4.81 -5.32
CA ARG A 62 -3.95 -5.99 -4.48
C ARG A 62 -2.79 -6.83 -5.04
N GLN A 63 -2.73 -7.00 -6.36
CA GLN A 63 -1.60 -7.63 -7.03
C GLN A 63 -0.29 -6.90 -6.74
N ARG A 64 -0.25 -5.56 -6.82
CA ARG A 64 0.96 -4.81 -6.45
C ARG A 64 1.40 -5.08 -5.02
N ILE A 65 0.46 -5.20 -4.09
CA ILE A 65 0.77 -5.54 -2.69
C ILE A 65 1.31 -6.96 -2.56
N ALA A 66 0.68 -7.96 -3.20
CA ALA A 66 1.08 -9.37 -3.12
C ALA A 66 2.55 -9.59 -3.51
N TYR A 67 2.99 -8.91 -4.58
CA TYR A 67 4.36 -9.00 -5.09
C TYR A 67 5.33 -7.98 -4.47
N ASN A 68 4.86 -7.09 -3.59
CA ASN A 68 5.73 -6.12 -2.94
C ASN A 68 6.66 -6.83 -1.94
N LYS A 69 7.97 -6.59 -2.06
CA LYS A 69 8.97 -7.14 -1.13
C LYS A 69 8.78 -6.62 0.30
N LYS A 70 8.24 -5.41 0.47
CA LYS A 70 7.90 -4.79 1.76
C LYS A 70 6.53 -5.19 2.31
N ALA A 71 5.76 -6.03 1.59
CA ALA A 71 4.45 -6.48 2.09
C ALA A 71 4.60 -7.06 3.50
N THR A 72 3.73 -6.65 4.43
CA THR A 72 3.79 -7.12 5.81
C THR A 72 3.13 -8.49 5.94
N PHE A 73 3.38 -9.19 7.04
CA PHE A 73 2.62 -10.39 7.39
C PHE A 73 1.11 -10.12 7.39
N LYS A 74 0.68 -8.98 7.96
CA LYS A 74 -0.73 -8.55 7.97
C LYS A 74 -1.31 -8.38 6.56
N ALA A 75 -0.58 -7.74 5.66
CA ALA A 75 -1.00 -7.60 4.26
C ALA A 75 -1.13 -8.96 3.57
N LEU A 76 -0.18 -9.87 3.79
CA LEU A 76 -0.23 -11.22 3.23
C LEU A 76 -1.36 -12.06 3.84
N GLN A 77 -1.67 -11.90 5.12
CA GLN A 77 -2.83 -12.57 5.75
C GLN A 77 -4.17 -12.10 5.16
N ILE A 78 -4.28 -10.83 4.80
CA ILE A 78 -5.45 -10.33 4.07
C ILE A 78 -5.53 -11.02 2.72
N LEU A 79 -4.43 -11.00 1.95
CA LEU A 79 -4.38 -11.59 0.61
C LEU A 79 -4.51 -13.12 0.60
N SER A 80 -4.19 -13.82 1.70
CA SER A 80 -4.42 -15.27 1.81
C SER A 80 -5.91 -15.65 1.85
N HIS A 81 -6.80 -14.66 1.90
CA HIS A 81 -8.24 -14.83 1.80
C HIS A 81 -8.81 -14.10 0.56
N ASP A 82 -7.95 -13.68 -0.37
CA ASP A 82 -8.39 -12.99 -1.59
C ASP A 82 -9.27 -13.91 -2.44
N ASN A 83 -10.26 -13.31 -3.11
CA ASN A 83 -11.13 -14.02 -4.05
C ASN A 83 -10.38 -14.47 -5.31
N ASN A 84 -9.24 -13.84 -5.62
CA ASN A 84 -8.38 -14.27 -6.70
C ASN A 84 -7.40 -15.38 -6.24
N ASP A 85 -7.47 -16.52 -6.91
CA ASP A 85 -6.68 -17.71 -6.58
C ASP A 85 -5.16 -17.48 -6.68
N GLU A 86 -4.69 -16.73 -7.68
CA GLU A 86 -3.27 -16.43 -7.86
C GLU A 86 -2.74 -15.63 -6.66
N LEU A 87 -3.45 -14.58 -6.26
CA LEU A 87 -3.05 -13.76 -5.12
C LEU A 87 -3.07 -14.56 -3.81
N ARG A 88 -4.09 -15.39 -3.62
CA ARG A 88 -4.24 -16.25 -2.45
C ARG A 88 -3.10 -17.26 -2.32
N THR A 89 -2.81 -17.99 -3.39
CA THR A 89 -1.72 -18.96 -3.42
C THR A 89 -0.36 -18.29 -3.24
N HIS A 90 -0.14 -17.12 -3.87
CA HIS A 90 1.10 -16.38 -3.70
C HIS A 90 1.30 -15.91 -2.25
N ALA A 91 0.26 -15.37 -1.62
CA ALA A 91 0.30 -14.91 -0.24
C ALA A 91 0.59 -16.06 0.74
N LEU A 92 -0.12 -17.19 0.61
CA LEU A 92 0.10 -18.38 1.45
C LEU A 92 1.51 -18.94 1.30
N LYS A 93 2.02 -19.03 0.07
CA LYS A 93 3.39 -19.43 -0.20
C LYS A 93 4.38 -18.51 0.54
N ARG A 94 4.23 -17.19 0.40
CA ARG A 94 5.08 -16.21 1.08
C ARG A 94 5.01 -16.28 2.60
N ILE A 95 3.85 -16.63 3.18
CA ILE A 95 3.68 -16.85 4.62
C ILE A 95 4.41 -18.13 5.06
N SER A 96 4.36 -19.20 4.26
CA SER A 96 5.03 -20.47 4.57
C SER A 96 6.54 -20.45 4.40
N GLU A 97 7.07 -19.56 3.55
CA GLU A 97 8.50 -19.46 3.18
C GLU A 97 9.34 -18.61 4.15
N ASP A 98 8.96 -18.53 5.43
CA ASP A 98 9.84 -18.07 6.52
C ASP A 98 10.40 -16.63 6.46
N ARG A 99 9.78 -15.70 5.72
CA ARG A 99 10.09 -14.26 5.93
C ARG A 99 9.48 -13.67 7.22
N TYR A 100 8.69 -14.44 7.95
CA TYR A 100 7.96 -13.97 9.15
C TYR A 100 7.84 -15.04 10.25
N ARG A 101 8.70 -16.07 10.26
CA ARG A 101 8.92 -16.94 11.43
C ARG A 101 10.17 -16.49 12.18
#